data_AF-A0A3M1SB10-F1
#
_entry.id   AF-A0A3M1SB10-F1
#
_cell.length_a   1.000
_cell.length_b   1.000
_cell.length_c   1.000
_cell.angle_alpha   90.00
_cell.angle_beta   90.00
_cell.angle_gamma   90.00
#
_symmetry.space_group_name_H-M   'P 1'
#
loop_
_entity.id
_entity.type
_entity.pdbx_description
1 polymer ?
#
loop_
_entity_poly.entity_id
_entity_poly.type
_entity_poly.pdbx_seq_one_letter_code
_entity_poly.pdbx_strand_id
1 'polypeptide(L)'
;MNKGILLVFLTIFYAKVAFAHEYWLEPKKFWGQIGEEIPIQLYVGDSLVKDLEERAFQKDKTTVFRLFSAGEVFDLKAFIADGAKPVYVLKPTRDGGHL
;
A
#
# COMPACT_ATOMS: atom_id res chain seq x y z
N MET A 1 -13.44 -37.74 -28.23
CA MET A 1 -12.69 -36.55 -27.76
C MET A 1 -11.39 -37.03 -27.12
N ASN A 2 -10.24 -36.58 -27.62
CA ASN A 2 -8.94 -37.04 -27.12
C ASN A 2 -8.74 -36.55 -25.67
N LYS A 3 -8.39 -37.45 -24.74
CA LYS A 3 -8.26 -37.13 -23.31
C LYS A 3 -7.26 -35.99 -23.05
N GLY A 4 -6.23 -35.89 -23.89
CA GLY A 4 -5.27 -34.78 -23.84
C GLY A 4 -5.90 -33.41 -24.17
N ILE A 5 -6.81 -33.36 -25.13
CA ILE A 5 -7.51 -32.12 -25.51
C ILE A 5 -8.42 -31.65 -24.37
N LEU A 6 -9.14 -32.57 -23.73
CA LEU A 6 -9.99 -32.26 -22.58
C LEU A 6 -9.19 -31.69 -21.41
N LEU A 7 -8.00 -32.25 -21.14
CA LEU A 7 -7.09 -31.79 -20.08
C LEU A 7 -6.55 -30.38 -20.34
N VAL A 8 -6.23 -30.06 -21.59
CA VAL A 8 -5.80 -28.71 -21.98
C VAL A 8 -6.92 -27.69 -21.76
N PHE A 9 -8.15 -27.99 -22.19
CA PHE A 9 -9.29 -27.10 -21.93
C PHE A 9 -9.59 -26.92 -20.44
N LEU A 10 -9.48 -27.99 -19.64
CA LEU A 10 -9.65 -27.91 -18.19
C LEU A 10 -8.59 -27.00 -17.53
N THR A 11 -7.35 -27.07 -18.01
CA THR A 11 -6.23 -26.30 -17.44
C THR A 11 -6.37 -24.80 -17.75
N ILE A 12 -6.81 -24.46 -18.97
CA ILE A 12 -7.06 -23.06 -19.38
C ILE A 12 -8.18 -22.43 -18.55
N PHE A 13 -9.25 -23.18 -18.22
CA PHE A 13 -10.33 -22.68 -17.37
C PHE A 13 -9.93 -22.49 -15.90
N TYR A 14 -8.87 -23.18 -15.43
CA TYR A 14 -8.35 -23.05 -14.07
C TYR A 14 -7.35 -21.91 -13.90
N ALA A 15 -6.94 -21.24 -14.98
CA ALA A 15 -6.15 -20.01 -14.89
C ALA A 15 -7.04 -18.89 -14.34
N LYS A 16 -7.17 -18.80 -13.02
CA LYS A 16 -7.79 -17.64 -12.37
C LYS A 16 -6.94 -16.43 -12.73
N VAL A 17 -7.51 -15.53 -13.52
CA VAL A 17 -6.94 -14.20 -13.74
C VAL A 17 -6.97 -13.50 -12.38
N ALA A 18 -5.80 -13.39 -11.75
CA ALA A 18 -5.65 -12.68 -10.49
C ALA A 18 -5.70 -11.18 -10.81
N PHE A 19 -6.90 -10.61 -10.82
CA PHE A 19 -7.08 -9.15 -10.79
C PHE A 19 -6.74 -8.68 -9.38
N ALA A 20 -5.53 -8.16 -9.21
CA ALA A 20 -5.13 -7.46 -8.00
C ALA A 20 -5.22 -5.96 -8.27
N HIS A 21 -6.00 -5.25 -7.45
CA HIS A 21 -5.95 -3.80 -7.44
C HIS A 21 -4.57 -3.34 -6.99
N GLU A 22 -4.16 -2.19 -7.52
CA GLU A 22 -3.00 -1.47 -7.06
C GLU A 22 -3.32 -0.86 -5.70
N TYR A 23 -2.36 -0.95 -4.78
CA TYR A 23 -2.40 -0.24 -3.51
C TYR A 23 -1.22 0.70 -3.47
N TRP A 24 -1.44 1.95 -3.11
CA TRP A 24 -0.35 2.93 -3.01
C TRP A 24 -0.54 3.85 -1.81
N LEU A 25 0.60 4.34 -1.31
CA LEU A 25 0.66 5.37 -0.30
C LEU A 25 0.79 6.72 -0.99
N GLU A 26 0.03 7.69 -0.53
CA GLU A 26 0.12 9.05 -1.04
C GLU A 26 0.14 10.04 0.12
N PRO A 27 1.16 10.90 0.22
CA PRO A 27 1.15 12.00 1.17
C PRO A 27 0.24 13.12 0.67
N LYS A 28 -0.47 13.81 1.59
CA LYS A 28 -1.19 15.05 1.23
C LYS A 28 -0.28 16.14 0.66
N LYS A 29 1.01 16.08 0.99
CA LYS A 29 2.02 17.05 0.59
C LYS A 29 3.37 16.37 0.49
N PHE A 30 4.08 16.58 -0.62
CA PHE A 30 5.42 16.00 -0.81
C PHE A 30 6.52 16.79 -0.10
N TRP A 31 6.29 18.08 0.16
CA TRP A 31 7.26 18.97 0.80
C TRP A 31 6.67 19.55 2.08
N GLY A 32 7.18 19.15 3.24
CA GLY A 32 6.78 19.72 4.52
C GLY A 32 7.84 20.63 5.12
N GLN A 33 7.41 21.54 5.99
CA GLN A 33 8.29 22.26 6.89
C GLN A 33 8.63 21.40 8.12
N ILE A 34 9.73 21.73 8.80
CA ILE A 34 10.05 21.09 10.09
C ILE A 34 8.88 21.27 11.05
N GLY A 35 8.43 20.17 11.66
CA GLY A 35 7.31 20.13 12.58
C GLY A 35 5.93 20.12 11.92
N GLU A 36 5.83 20.28 10.60
CA GLU A 36 4.57 20.15 9.87
C GLU A 36 4.09 18.69 9.88
N GLU A 37 2.81 18.47 10.14
CA GLU A 37 2.21 17.14 10.05
C GLU A 37 1.75 16.86 8.61
N ILE A 38 2.26 15.78 8.04
CA ILE A 38 1.98 15.35 6.67
C ILE A 38 1.25 14.00 6.73
N PRO A 39 -0.08 13.99 6.58
CA PRO A 39 -0.86 12.77 6.53
C PRO A 39 -0.52 11.93 5.29
N ILE A 40 -0.28 10.64 5.47
CA ILE A 40 -0.12 9.63 4.41
C ILE A 40 -1.38 8.77 4.34
N GLN A 41 -2.01 8.75 3.18
CA GLN A 41 -3.19 7.93 2.90
C GLN A 41 -2.80 6.63 2.21
N LEU A 42 -3.61 5.60 2.41
CA LEU A 42 -3.57 4.37 1.62
C LEU A 42 -4.75 4.40 0.64
N TYR A 43 -4.46 4.25 -0.63
CA TYR A 43 -5.46 4.12 -1.68
C TYR A 43 -5.43 2.72 -2.28
N VAL A 44 -6.57 2.32 -2.82
CA VAL A 44 -6.70 1.14 -3.68
C VAL A 44 -7.35 1.56 -4.99
N GLY A 45 -6.95 0.93 -6.09
CA GLY A 45 -7.56 1.20 -7.38
C GLY A 45 -6.81 0.58 -8.55
N ASP A 46 -7.09 1.09 -9.74
CA ASP A 46 -6.49 0.65 -10.99
C ASP A 46 -5.90 1.86 -11.71
N SER A 47 -4.72 1.69 -12.34
CA SER A 47 -4.01 2.76 -13.06
C SER A 47 -3.70 4.01 -12.21
N LEU A 48 -3.52 3.85 -10.89
CA LEU A 48 -3.31 4.93 -9.91
C LEU A 48 -4.40 6.03 -9.94
N VAL A 49 -5.60 5.71 -10.41
CA VAL A 49 -6.73 6.63 -10.43
C VAL A 49 -7.38 6.67 -9.04
N LYS A 50 -7.44 7.86 -8.42
CA LYS A 50 -7.87 8.08 -7.03
C LYS A 50 -9.35 7.80 -6.76
N ASP A 51 -10.11 7.48 -7.80
CA ASP A 51 -11.56 7.33 -7.75
C ASP A 51 -12.01 6.05 -7.02
N LEU A 52 -11.06 5.19 -6.62
CA LEU A 52 -11.33 3.81 -6.18
C LEU A 52 -11.24 3.54 -4.69
N GLU A 53 -11.30 4.58 -3.83
CA GLU A 53 -11.47 4.50 -2.36
C GLU A 53 -10.16 4.64 -1.55
N GLU A 54 -10.17 5.53 -0.56
CA GLU A 54 -9.14 5.56 0.48
C GLU A 54 -9.42 4.45 1.51
N ARG A 55 -8.42 3.60 1.76
CA ARG A 55 -8.51 2.44 2.65
C ARG A 55 -7.90 2.74 4.02
N ALA A 56 -8.54 2.20 5.05
CA ALA A 56 -7.97 2.15 6.39
C ALA A 56 -6.85 1.10 6.47
N PHE A 57 -5.91 1.28 7.40
CA PHE A 57 -4.88 0.30 7.69
C PHE A 57 -5.47 -1.04 8.14
N GLN A 58 -4.94 -2.15 7.64
CA GLN A 58 -5.40 -3.52 7.97
C GLN A 58 -4.22 -4.35 8.45
N LYS A 59 -3.96 -4.35 9.76
CA LYS A 59 -2.78 -4.94 10.40
C LYS A 59 -2.61 -6.43 10.09
N ASP A 60 -3.72 -7.15 10.00
CA ASP A 60 -3.74 -8.59 9.69
C ASP A 60 -3.45 -8.87 8.21
N LYS A 61 -3.73 -7.91 7.32
CA LYS A 61 -3.43 -8.02 5.88
C LYS A 61 -2.13 -7.35 5.46
N THR A 62 -1.45 -6.67 6.38
CA THR A 62 -0.15 -6.04 6.14
C THR A 62 0.95 -6.86 6.78
N THR A 63 1.73 -7.58 5.99
CA THR A 63 2.84 -8.38 6.52
C THR A 63 3.95 -7.50 7.10
N VAL A 64 4.33 -6.44 6.38
CA VAL A 64 5.41 -5.51 6.74
C VAL A 64 4.96 -4.09 6.38
N PHE A 65 5.21 -3.14 7.28
CA PHE A 65 5.08 -1.72 6.95
C PHE A 65 6.25 -0.97 7.57
N ARG A 66 7.20 -0.52 6.76
CA ARG A 66 8.43 0.13 7.21
C ARG A 66 8.65 1.46 6.52
N LEU A 67 9.15 2.43 7.27
CA LEU A 67 9.70 3.68 6.75
C LEU A 67 11.21 3.58 6.73
N PHE A 68 11.82 3.87 5.58
CA PHE A 68 13.26 3.91 5.43
C PHE A 68 13.69 5.38 5.47
N SER A 69 14.57 5.72 6.41
CA SER A 69 15.23 7.02 6.47
C SER A 69 16.74 6.84 6.38
N ALA A 70 17.48 7.95 6.31
CA ALA A 70 18.93 7.95 6.14
C ALA A 70 19.63 7.18 7.29
N GLY A 71 19.91 5.88 7.06
CA GLY A 71 20.54 4.97 8.02
C GLY A 71 19.60 4.28 9.00
N GLU A 72 18.28 4.53 8.92
CA GLU A 72 17.30 4.02 9.88
C GLU A 72 16.12 3.35 9.20
N VAL A 73 15.57 2.31 9.85
CA VAL A 73 14.36 1.62 9.38
C VAL A 73 13.37 1.55 10.55
N PHE A 74 12.22 2.17 10.39
CA PHE A 74 11.17 2.20 11.39
C PHE A 74 10.07 1.20 11.03
N ASP A 75 9.77 0.24 11.90
CA ASP A 75 8.62 -0.66 11.72
C ASP A 75 7.32 0.02 12.12
N LEU A 76 6.67 0.67 11.15
CA LEU A 76 5.43 1.39 11.35
C LEU A 76 4.26 0.48 11.73
N LYS A 77 4.27 -0.80 11.31
CA LYS A 77 3.18 -1.75 11.63
C LYS A 77 2.98 -1.92 13.14
N ALA A 78 4.05 -1.81 13.92
CA ALA A 78 3.98 -1.91 15.38
C ALA A 78 3.24 -0.72 16.01
N PHE A 79 3.37 0.47 15.43
CA PHE A 79 2.88 1.74 16.01
C PHE A 79 1.50 2.17 15.50
N ILE A 80 1.09 1.69 14.32
CA ILE A 80 -0.18 2.08 13.70
C ILE A 80 -1.31 1.18 14.24
N ALA A 81 -2.39 1.83 14.66
CA ALA A 81 -3.61 1.14 15.06
C ALA A 81 -4.32 0.51 13.84
N ASP A 82 -4.88 -0.67 14.03
CA ASP A 82 -5.75 -1.26 13.00
C ASP A 82 -6.95 -0.34 12.74
N GLY A 83 -7.34 -0.20 11.47
CA GLY A 83 -8.38 0.75 11.06
C GLY A 83 -7.93 2.22 10.95
N ALA A 84 -6.66 2.55 11.19
CA ALA A 84 -6.17 3.93 11.08
C ALA A 84 -6.34 4.51 9.66
N LYS A 85 -6.80 5.77 9.60
CA LYS A 85 -7.01 6.56 8.39
C LYS A 85 -6.88 8.05 8.74
N PRO A 86 -5.80 8.76 8.36
CA PRO A 86 -4.66 8.34 7.53
C PRO A 86 -3.86 7.19 8.16
N VAL A 87 -3.13 6.43 7.34
CA VAL A 87 -2.38 5.26 7.83
C VAL A 87 -1.13 5.66 8.60
N TYR A 88 -0.55 6.82 8.33
CA TYR A 88 0.59 7.37 9.05
C TYR A 88 0.60 8.90 8.96
N VAL A 89 1.19 9.57 9.95
CA VAL A 89 1.43 11.02 9.92
C VAL A 89 2.92 11.23 10.05
N LEU A 90 3.55 11.69 8.96
CA LEU A 90 4.96 12.08 8.98
C LEU A 90 5.08 13.47 9.63
N LYS A 91 6.08 13.63 10.49
CA LYS A 91 6.45 14.93 11.06
C LYS A 91 7.95 15.16 10.90
N PRO A 92 8.39 15.91 9.87
CA PRO A 92 9.81 16.13 9.63
C PRO A 92 10.46 16.83 10.82
N THR A 93 11.60 16.33 11.28
CA THR A 93 12.37 16.90 12.40
C THR A 93 13.61 17.66 11.95
N ARG A 94 13.98 17.53 10.67
CA ARG A 94 15.13 18.18 10.04
C ARG A 94 14.86 18.46 8.56
N ASP A 95 15.58 19.41 8.00
CA ASP A 95 15.56 19.68 6.56
C ASP A 95 16.10 18.48 5.76
N GLY A 96 15.55 18.28 4.56
CA GLY A 96 15.90 17.14 3.71
C GLY A 96 15.47 15.78 4.29
N GLY A 97 14.53 15.77 5.25
CA GLY A 97 13.84 14.55 5.65
C GLY A 97 12.91 14.09 4.53
N HIS A 98 13.31 13.06 3.80
CA HIS A 98 12.48 12.43 2.77
C HIS A 98 11.62 11.32 3.38
N LEU A 99 10.47 11.04 2.73
CA LEU A 99 9.78 9.75 2.84
C LEU A 99 10.58 8.65 2.14
#